data_AF-I3ZWT4-F1
#
_entry.id   AF-I3ZWT4-F1
#
_cell.length_a   1.000
_cell.length_b   1.000
_cell.length_c   1.000
_cell.angle_alpha   90.00
_cell.angle_beta   90.00
_cell.angle_gamma   90.00
#
_symmetry.space_group_name_H-M   'P 1'
#
loop_
_entity.id
_entity.type
_entity.pdbx_description
1 polymer ?
#
loop_
_entity_poly.entity_id
_entity_poly.type
_entity_poly.pdbx_seq_one_letter_code
_entity_poly.pdbx_strand_id
1 'polypeptide(L)'
;MGKVKTSVYVDEELWREFKELALREGSEISKLLEEALMNYLINEVLRDIDDSEVPLWFEPLNVGGESSEKLLREMRDDREKRLLGQ
;
A
#
# COMPACT_ATOMS: atom_id res chain seq x y z
N MET A 1 -11.60 -23.40 -3.24
CA MET A 1 -12.91 -23.02 -2.68
C MET A 1 -13.80 -22.57 -3.85
N GLY A 2 -15.09 -22.92 -3.85
CA GLY A 2 -15.97 -22.74 -5.01
C GLY A 2 -16.61 -21.35 -5.12
N LYS A 3 -17.12 -21.01 -6.31
CA LYS A 3 -17.93 -19.80 -6.54
C LYS A 3 -19.37 -20.03 -6.06
N VAL A 4 -19.97 -19.03 -5.44
CA VAL A 4 -21.38 -19.04 -5.00
C VAL A 4 -22.17 -18.09 -5.90
N LYS A 5 -23.32 -18.54 -6.40
CA LYS A 5 -24.24 -17.67 -7.14
C LYS A 5 -25.11 -16.91 -6.16
N THR A 6 -25.02 -15.59 -6.19
CA THR A 6 -25.80 -14.68 -5.34
C THR A 6 -26.58 -13.70 -6.22
N SER A 7 -27.80 -13.38 -5.81
CA SER A 7 -28.61 -12.33 -6.43
C SER A 7 -28.74 -11.16 -5.46
N VAL A 8 -28.43 -9.95 -5.93
CA VAL A 8 -28.46 -8.72 -5.15
C VAL A 8 -29.24 -7.66 -5.91
N TYR A 9 -29.87 -6.74 -5.18
CA TYR A 9 -30.50 -5.56 -5.76
C TYR A 9 -29.50 -4.41 -5.78
N VAL A 10 -29.37 -3.76 -6.93
CA VAL A 10 -28.48 -2.63 -7.16
C VAL A 10 -29.28 -1.56 -7.87
N ASP A 11 -28.98 -0.30 -7.57
CA ASP A 11 -29.53 0.83 -8.30
C ASP A 11 -29.26 0.71 -9.82
N GLU A 12 -30.24 1.13 -10.64
CA GLU A 12 -30.20 0.93 -12.08
C GLU A 12 -29.06 1.72 -12.75
N GLU A 13 -28.86 2.97 -12.35
CA GLU A 13 -27.82 3.82 -12.93
C GLU A 13 -26.44 3.37 -12.50
N LEU A 14 -26.29 3.03 -11.21
CA LEU A 14 -25.05 2.48 -10.69
C LEU A 14 -24.66 1.18 -11.41
N TRP A 15 -25.63 0.28 -11.63
CA TRP A 15 -25.38 -0.96 -12.34
C TRP A 15 -24.99 -0.73 -13.81
N ARG A 16 -25.59 0.28 -14.47
CA ARG A 16 -25.23 0.68 -15.83
C ARG A 16 -23.77 1.14 -15.89
N GLU A 17 -23.38 2.08 -15.03
CA GLU A 17 -22.01 2.60 -14.99
C GLU A 17 -20.98 1.51 -14.68
N PHE A 18 -21.30 0.61 -13.74
CA PHE A 18 -20.42 -0.50 -13.40
C PHE A 18 -20.17 -1.46 -14.58
N LYS A 19 -21.21 -1.75 -15.37
CA LYS A 19 -21.06 -2.57 -16.58
C LYS A 19 -20.21 -1.88 -17.65
N GLU A 20 -20.36 -0.56 -17.81
CA GLU A 20 -19.55 0.21 -18.75
C GLU A 20 -18.07 0.22 -18.34
N LEU A 21 -17.79 0.31 -17.04
CA LEU A 21 -16.44 0.18 -16.50
C LEU A 21 -15.85 -1.21 -16.82
N ALA A 22 -16.60 -2.27 -16.52
CA ALA A 22 -16.18 -3.65 -16.79
C ALA A 22 -15.86 -3.86 -18.27
N LEU A 23 -16.70 -3.32 -19.16
CA LEU A 23 -16.49 -3.38 -20.60
C LEU A 23 -15.23 -2.62 -21.03
N ARG A 24 -15.01 -1.42 -20.49
CA ARG A 24 -13.83 -0.59 -20.78
C ARG A 24 -12.53 -1.26 -20.36
N GLU A 25 -12.54 -1.98 -19.24
CA GLU A 25 -11.39 -2.69 -18.70
C GLU A 25 -11.21 -4.10 -19.28
N GLY A 26 -12.14 -4.55 -20.15
CA GLY A 26 -12.13 -5.92 -20.68
C GLY A 26 -12.24 -6.98 -19.60
N SER A 27 -12.85 -6.66 -18.45
CA SER A 27 -12.93 -7.51 -17.27
C SER A 27 -14.33 -8.10 -17.10
N GLU A 28 -14.41 -9.27 -16.47
CA GLU A 28 -15.68 -9.90 -16.14
C GLU A 28 -16.35 -9.14 -14.98
N ILE A 29 -17.65 -8.86 -15.11
CA ILE A 29 -18.46 -8.18 -14.09
C ILE A 29 -18.37 -8.89 -12.73
N SER A 30 -18.41 -10.23 -12.73
CA SER A 30 -18.34 -11.03 -11.50
C SER A 30 -17.00 -10.86 -10.79
N LYS A 31 -15.90 -10.79 -11.55
CA LYS A 31 -14.54 -10.58 -11.04
C LYS A 31 -14.40 -9.20 -10.42
N LEU A 32 -14.89 -8.15 -11.09
CA LEU A 32 -14.85 -6.79 -10.55
C LEU A 32 -15.71 -6.66 -9.29
N LEU A 33 -16.86 -7.32 -9.25
CA LEU A 33 -17.71 -7.33 -8.06
C LEU A 33 -16.99 -8.02 -6.89
N GLU A 34 -16.30 -9.13 -7.15
CA GLU A 34 -15.51 -9.85 -6.16
C GLU A 34 -14.34 -9.01 -5.65
N GLU A 35 -13.62 -8.31 -6.53
CA GLU A 35 -12.56 -7.38 -6.15
C GLU A 35 -13.09 -6.21 -5.30
N ALA A 36 -14.23 -5.64 -5.67
CA ALA A 36 -14.89 -4.59 -4.89
C ALA A 36 -15.28 -5.10 -3.48
N LEU A 37 -15.81 -6.32 -3.37
CA LEU A 37 -16.13 -6.96 -2.10
C LEU A 37 -14.88 -7.23 -1.26
N MET A 38 -13.80 -7.72 -1.88
CA MET A 38 -12.52 -7.92 -1.18
C MET A 38 -11.96 -6.59 -0.65
N ASN A 39 -11.95 -5.54 -1.47
CA ASN A 39 -11.48 -4.23 -1.07
C ASN A 39 -12.32 -3.65 0.08
N TYR A 40 -13.64 -3.84 0.05
CA TYR A 40 -14.52 -3.43 1.14
C TYR A 40 -14.17 -4.15 2.45
N LEU A 41 -13.99 -5.47 2.41
CA LEU A 41 -13.62 -6.27 3.59
C LEU A 41 -12.23 -5.89 4.13
N ILE A 42 -11.25 -5.68 3.25
CA ILE A 42 -9.91 -5.23 3.64
C ILE A 42 -9.99 -3.87 4.32
N ASN A 43 -10.71 -2.92 3.73
CA ASN A 43 -10.88 -1.59 4.32
C ASN A 43 -11.55 -1.65 5.69
N GLU A 44 -12.50 -2.56 5.90
CA GLU A 44 -13.12 -2.74 7.22
C GLU A 44 -12.12 -3.31 8.25
N VAL A 45 -11.29 -4.28 7.86
CA VAL A 45 -10.22 -4.80 8.74
C VAL A 45 -9.17 -3.72 9.03
N LEU A 46 -8.84 -2.88 8.05
CA LEU A 46 -7.87 -1.80 8.21
C LEU A 46 -8.42 -0.62 9.03
N ARG A 47 -9.74 -0.41 9.06
CA ARG A 47 -10.37 0.60 9.95
C ARG A 47 -10.06 0.35 11.41
N ASP A 48 -10.03 -0.91 11.83
CA ASP A 48 -9.69 -1.28 13.21
C ASP A 48 -8.19 -1.10 13.52
N ILE A 49 -7.34 -0.94 12.51
CA ILE A 49 -5.89 -0.77 12.66
C ILE A 49 -5.50 0.72 12.75
N ASP A 50 -6.30 1.62 12.18
CA ASP A 50 -6.02 3.07 12.11
C ASP A 50 -6.10 3.77 13.49
N ASP A 51 -6.81 3.21 14.46
CA ASP A 51 -6.87 3.72 15.85
C ASP A 51 -5.75 3.17 16.76
N SER A 52 -4.91 2.28 16.24
CA SER A 52 -3.74 1.81 16.96
C SER A 52 -2.51 2.55 16.45
N GLU A 53 -1.99 3.48 17.26
CA GLU A 53 -0.60 3.94 17.19
C GLU A 53 0.33 2.75 17.47
N VAL A 54 0.32 1.70 16.63
CA VAL A 54 1.31 0.64 16.70
C VAL A 54 2.59 1.28 16.22
N PRO A 55 3.57 1.55 17.10
CA PRO A 55 4.84 2.07 16.64
C PRO A 55 5.40 1.02 15.70
N LEU A 56 5.73 1.41 14.46
CA LEU A 56 6.50 0.58 13.56
C LEU A 56 7.87 0.34 14.20
N TRP A 57 7.95 -0.69 15.05
CA TRP A 57 9.18 -1.10 15.69
C TRP A 57 9.87 -2.09 14.76
N PHE A 58 10.81 -1.58 13.97
CA PHE A 58 11.72 -2.42 13.21
C PHE A 58 13.06 -2.42 13.92
N GLU A 59 13.58 -3.61 14.21
CA GLU A 59 14.96 -3.76 14.61
C GLU A 59 15.84 -3.65 13.36
N PRO A 60 16.78 -2.69 13.30
CA PRO A 60 17.63 -2.54 12.13
C PRO A 60 18.41 -3.82 11.85
N LEU A 61 18.32 -4.32 10.62
CA LEU A 61 19.09 -5.48 10.20
C LEU A 61 20.56 -5.10 10.10
N ASN A 62 21.41 -5.83 10.83
CA ASN A 62 22.85 -5.79 10.63
C ASN A 62 23.19 -6.46 9.30
N VAL A 63 23.21 -5.67 8.22
CA VAL A 63 23.74 -6.11 6.93
C VAL A 63 25.25 -6.29 7.04
N GLY A 64 25.74 -7.50 6.74
CA GLY A 64 27.17 -7.80 6.75
C GLY A 64 27.90 -6.98 5.68
N GLY A 65 28.92 -6.22 6.07
CA GLY A 65 29.70 -5.35 5.19
C GLY A 65 30.53 -4.35 6.00
N GLU A 66 31.38 -3.57 5.31
CA GLU A 66 32.08 -2.46 5.95
C GLU A 66 31.06 -1.37 6.36
N SER A 67 31.14 -0.91 7.61
CA SER A 67 30.26 0.14 8.12
C SER A 67 30.45 1.43 7.31
N SER A 68 29.33 2.02 6.89
CA SER A 68 29.33 3.32 6.21
C SER A 68 29.76 4.48 7.11
N GLU A 69 29.97 4.23 8.42
CA GLU A 69 30.43 5.23 9.39
C GLU A 69 31.70 5.96 8.95
N LYS A 70 32.65 5.26 8.33
CA LYS A 70 33.90 5.88 7.88
C LYS A 70 33.63 6.92 6.79
N LEU A 71 32.85 6.54 5.78
CA LEU A 71 32.44 7.43 4.69
C LEU A 71 31.62 8.61 5.20
N LEU A 72 30.66 8.36 6.09
CA LEU A 72 29.82 9.41 6.69
C LEU A 72 30.65 10.40 7.52
N ARG A 73 31.67 9.91 8.23
CA ARG A 73 32.59 10.75 9.00
C ARG A 73 33.44 11.63 8.08
N GLU A 74 34.03 11.07 7.04
CA GLU A 74 34.80 11.82 6.04
C GLU A 74 33.95 12.91 5.37
N MET A 75 32.73 12.57 4.95
CA MET A 75 31.80 13.55 4.36
C MET A 75 31.43 14.68 5.32
N ARG A 76 31.26 14.37 6.61
CA ARG A 76 30.93 15.35 7.65
C ARG A 76 32.10 16.30 7.90
N ASP A 77 33.29 15.75 8.07
CA ASP A 77 34.48 16.52 8.40
C ASP A 77 34.93 17.40 7.20
N ASP A 78 34.74 16.92 5.96
CA ASP A 78 34.94 17.71 4.75
C ASP A 78 33.92 18.84 4.59
N ARG A 79 32.68 18.63 5.05
CA ARG A 79 31.69 19.70 5.10
C ARG A 79 32.07 20.74 6.15
N GLU A 80 32.53 20.30 7.32
CA GLU A 80 32.98 21.18 8.40
C GLU A 80 34.14 22.06 7.96
N LYS A 81 35.17 21.50 7.32
CA LYS A 81 36.29 22.26 6.75
C LYS A 81 35.83 23.32 5.75
N ARG A 82 34.92 22.94 4.83
CA ARG A 82 34.34 23.87 3.85
C ARG A 82 33.54 25.01 4.48
N LEU A 83 32.84 24.74 5.59
CA LEU A 83 32.07 25.76 6.30
C LEU A 83 32.95 26.67 7.18
N LEU A 84 34.06 26.14 7.70
CA LEU A 84 35.02 26.89 8.52
C LEU A 84 36.09 27.62 7.69
N GLY A 85 36.06 27.51 6.36
CA GLY A 85 36.91 28.27 5.45
C GLY A 85 38.40 27.96 5.55
N GLN A 86 38.76 26.72 5.94
CA GLN A 86 40.12 26.19 5.87
C GLN A 86 40.30 25.30 4.64
#